data_AF-A0A1G7LZR1-F1
#
_entry.id   AF-A0A1G7LZR1-F1
#
_cell.length_a   1.000
_cell.length_b   1.000
_cell.length_c   1.000
_cell.angle_alpha   90.00
_cell.angle_beta   90.00
_cell.angle_gamma   90.00
#
_symmetry.space_group_name_H-M   'P 1'
#
loop_
_entity.id
_entity.type
_entity.pdbx_description
1 polymer ?
#
loop_
_entity_poly.entity_id
_entity_poly.type
_entity_poly.pdbx_seq_one_letter_code
_entity_poly.pdbx_strand_id
1 'polypeptide(L)'
;MQEYLPISINDVIEIANREGIYPGYTVYLPKMKEAVYTLSVFSPKAQDEATIHIDQYSGAVLADYRYDHYGLMGIVIAWGITLHKGTQFGWVNQAISLLICLGIILVALSGFYLWLKRRPGKGIGAPSAPSIKKLKGFLILMIALGIVFPLVGLSILVVWLIDGLIIQKIPQSKAF
;
A
#
# COMPACT_ATOMS: atom_id res chain seq x y z
N MET A 1 8.16 -43.98 20.80
CA MET A 1 7.91 -42.58 20.40
C MET A 1 6.40 -42.46 20.27
N GLN A 2 5.73 -41.77 21.20
CA GLN A 2 4.26 -41.62 21.17
C GLN A 2 3.87 -40.87 19.91
N GLU A 3 2.94 -41.45 19.15
CA GLU A 3 2.37 -40.84 17.96
C GLU A 3 1.37 -39.77 18.44
N TYR A 4 1.85 -38.55 18.66
CA TYR A 4 0.98 -37.43 18.99
C TYR A 4 0.13 -37.12 17.75
N LEU A 5 -1.17 -37.34 17.85
CA LEU A 5 -2.12 -36.93 16.84
C LEU A 5 -2.23 -35.41 16.87
N PRO A 6 -2.20 -34.72 15.71
CA PRO A 6 -2.42 -33.29 15.67
C PRO A 6 -3.79 -32.93 16.25
N ILE A 7 -3.86 -31.79 16.95
CA ILE A 7 -5.12 -31.22 17.44
C ILE A 7 -6.05 -30.90 16.27
N SER A 8 -7.35 -30.97 16.50
CA SER A 8 -8.32 -30.69 15.44
C SER A 8 -8.42 -29.19 15.16
N ILE A 9 -8.93 -28.84 13.97
CA ILE A 9 -9.21 -27.43 13.63
C ILE A 9 -10.22 -26.79 14.59
N ASN A 10 -11.13 -27.58 15.17
CA ASN A 10 -12.11 -27.08 16.13
C ASN A 10 -11.42 -26.68 17.44
N ASP A 11 -10.44 -27.45 17.89
CA ASP A 11 -9.64 -27.13 19.09
C ASP A 11 -8.86 -25.83 18.86
N VAL A 12 -8.28 -25.66 17.66
CA VAL A 12 -7.58 -24.42 17.28
C VAL A 12 -8.52 -23.21 17.30
N ILE A 13 -9.76 -23.35 16.81
CA ILE A 13 -10.78 -22.29 16.85
C ILE A 13 -11.20 -21.98 18.29
N GLU A 14 -11.35 -22.99 19.14
CA GLU A 14 -11.67 -22.80 20.55
C GLU A 14 -10.54 -22.04 21.28
N ILE A 15 -9.28 -22.41 21.03
CA ILE A 15 -8.12 -21.68 21.54
C ILE A 15 -8.15 -20.23 21.05
N ALA A 16 -8.37 -19.99 19.76
CA ALA A 16 -8.44 -18.63 19.20
C ALA A 16 -9.52 -17.76 19.88
N ASN A 17 -10.69 -18.33 20.16
CA ASN A 17 -11.77 -17.64 20.85
C ASN A 17 -11.41 -17.34 22.31
N ARG A 18 -10.75 -18.28 23.00
CA ARG A 18 -10.28 -18.09 24.38
C ARG A 18 -9.20 -17.01 24.49
N GLU A 19 -8.27 -16.96 23.53
CA GLU A 19 -7.24 -15.92 23.44
C GLU A 19 -7.78 -14.56 22.96
N GLY A 20 -9.08 -14.46 22.66
CA GLY A 20 -9.73 -13.21 22.28
C GLY A 20 -9.23 -12.64 20.95
N ILE A 21 -8.93 -13.49 19.97
CA ILE A 21 -8.58 -13.03 18.61
C ILE A 21 -9.82 -12.41 17.96
N TYR A 22 -9.64 -11.26 17.30
CA TYR A 22 -10.72 -10.60 16.55
C TYR A 22 -11.28 -11.53 15.45
N PRO A 23 -12.61 -11.64 15.27
CA PRO A 23 -13.21 -12.53 14.27
C PRO A 23 -12.78 -12.23 12.82
N GLY A 24 -12.82 -13.24 11.95
CA GLY A 24 -12.39 -13.10 10.55
C GLY A 24 -10.89 -13.34 10.34
N TYR A 25 -10.24 -14.02 11.29
CA TYR A 25 -8.89 -14.52 11.15
C TYR A 25 -8.80 -15.64 10.10
N THR A 26 -7.65 -15.73 9.44
CA THR A 26 -7.29 -16.85 8.57
C THR A 26 -6.47 -17.85 9.35
N VAL A 27 -6.85 -19.13 9.31
CA VAL A 27 -6.07 -20.23 9.89
C VAL A 27 -5.23 -20.89 8.81
N TYR A 28 -3.91 -20.84 8.97
CA TYR A 28 -2.95 -21.54 8.14
C TYR A 28 -2.59 -22.87 8.79
N LEU A 29 -2.80 -23.96 8.04
CA LEU A 29 -2.55 -25.32 8.51
C LEU A 29 -1.05 -25.66 8.45
N PRO A 30 -0.53 -26.39 9.45
CA PRO A 30 0.83 -26.93 9.39
C PRO A 30 0.96 -27.94 8.24
N LYS A 31 2.02 -27.80 7.43
CA LYS A 31 2.29 -28.71 6.29
C LYS A 31 3.30 -29.82 6.61
N MET A 32 4.05 -29.66 7.69
CA MET A 32 5.13 -30.55 8.12
C MET A 32 4.97 -30.87 9.61
N LYS A 33 5.66 -31.90 10.09
CA LYS A 33 5.55 -32.36 11.49
C LYS A 33 6.04 -31.31 12.49
N GLU A 34 7.01 -30.49 12.12
CA GLU A 34 7.58 -29.46 12.99
C GLU A 34 6.90 -28.09 12.82
N ALA A 35 5.89 -28.01 11.94
CA ALA A 35 5.17 -26.77 11.68
C ALA A 35 4.14 -26.46 12.79
N VAL A 36 3.57 -25.26 12.74
CA VAL A 36 2.58 -24.77 13.71
C VAL A 36 1.33 -24.32 12.98
N TYR A 37 0.19 -24.33 13.67
CA TYR A 37 -0.97 -23.58 13.21
C TYR A 37 -0.65 -22.09 13.33
N THR A 38 -0.96 -21.32 12.29
CA THR A 38 -0.81 -19.85 12.34
C THR A 38 -2.16 -19.21 12.12
N LEU A 39 -2.56 -18.34 13.04
CA LEU A 39 -3.76 -17.54 12.92
C LEU A 39 -3.33 -16.11 12.66
N SER A 40 -3.88 -15.48 11.63
CA SER A 40 -3.59 -14.08 11.30
C SER A 40 -4.89 -13.34 11.05
N VAL A 41 -5.07 -12.19 11.72
CA VAL A 41 -6.25 -11.32 11.54
C VAL A 41 -5.82 -9.95 11.04
N PHE A 42 -6.40 -9.55 9.91
CA PHE A 42 -6.34 -8.19 9.38
C PHE A 42 -7.67 -7.50 9.64
N SER A 43 -7.87 -7.10 10.88
CA SER A 43 -9.11 -6.50 11.36
C SER A 43 -9.40 -5.15 10.68
N PRO A 44 -10.63 -4.61 10.86
CA PRO A 44 -10.97 -3.27 10.40
C PRO A 44 -10.13 -2.15 11.05
N LYS A 45 -9.65 -2.37 12.29
CA LYS A 45 -8.86 -1.42 13.06
C LYS A 45 -7.46 -1.98 13.34
N ALA A 46 -6.42 -1.17 13.13
CA ALA A 46 -5.04 -1.58 13.32
C ALA A 46 -4.77 -2.20 14.71
N GLN A 47 -5.45 -1.71 15.74
CA GLN A 47 -5.33 -2.14 17.13
C GLN A 47 -5.77 -3.58 17.38
N ASP A 48 -6.66 -4.09 16.54
CA ASP A 48 -7.24 -5.43 16.69
C ASP A 48 -6.48 -6.48 15.84
N GLU A 49 -5.36 -6.09 15.21
CA GLU A 49 -4.52 -7.02 14.45
C GLU A 49 -3.75 -7.95 15.39
N ALA A 50 -3.70 -9.22 15.02
CA ALA A 50 -2.96 -10.24 15.74
C ALA A 50 -2.45 -11.34 14.81
N THR A 51 -1.31 -11.92 15.17
CA THR A 51 -0.77 -13.14 14.58
C THR A 51 -0.34 -14.09 15.69
N ILE A 52 -1.00 -15.23 15.78
CA ILE A 52 -0.76 -16.24 16.82
C ILE A 52 -0.25 -17.53 16.19
N HIS A 53 0.74 -18.16 16.83
CA HIS A 53 1.27 -19.47 16.47
C HIS A 53 0.93 -20.49 17.55
N ILE A 54 0.30 -21.60 17.15
CA ILE A 54 -0.18 -22.66 18.05
C ILE A 54 0.50 -23.97 17.68
N ASP A 55 1.06 -24.64 18.67
CA ASP A 55 1.66 -25.96 18.51
C ASP A 55 0.63 -26.99 18.06
N GLN A 56 0.96 -27.77 17.03
CA GLN A 56 0.00 -28.67 16.39
C GLN A 56 -0.32 -29.93 17.20
N TYR A 57 0.44 -30.24 18.26
CA TYR A 57 0.26 -31.46 19.06
C TYR A 57 -0.26 -31.19 20.48
N SER A 58 0.26 -30.14 21.11
CA SER A 58 -0.09 -29.77 22.49
C SER A 58 -1.18 -28.71 22.57
N GLY A 59 -1.42 -27.95 21.49
CA GLY A 59 -2.30 -26.77 21.52
C GLY A 59 -1.75 -25.60 22.32
N ALA A 60 -0.47 -25.64 22.71
CA ALA A 60 0.19 -24.53 23.38
C ALA A 60 0.33 -23.33 22.42
N VAL A 61 0.01 -22.13 22.91
CA VAL A 61 0.30 -20.89 22.20
C VAL A 61 1.80 -20.62 22.30
N LEU A 62 2.50 -20.75 21.18
CA LEU A 62 3.96 -20.60 21.11
C LEU A 62 4.38 -19.14 20.90
N ALA A 63 3.53 -18.34 20.25
CA ALA A 63 3.74 -16.91 20.08
C ALA A 63 2.42 -16.19 19.85
N ASP A 64 2.29 -14.99 20.41
CA ASP A 64 1.14 -14.09 20.25
C ASP A 64 1.66 -12.68 19.95
N TYR A 65 1.68 -12.32 18.66
CA TYR A 65 2.06 -10.98 18.22
C TYR A 65 0.81 -10.14 18.01
N ARG A 66 0.75 -9.00 18.69
CA ARG A 66 -0.39 -8.06 18.68
C ARG A 66 0.10 -6.66 18.37
N TYR A 67 -0.85 -5.75 18.15
CA TYR A 67 -0.55 -4.33 17.95
C TYR A 67 0.42 -3.75 19.01
N ASP A 68 0.28 -4.12 20.28
CA ASP A 68 1.14 -3.63 21.37
C ASP A 68 2.60 -4.13 21.25
N HIS A 69 2.81 -5.23 20.52
CA HIS A 69 4.13 -5.79 20.22
C HIS A 69 4.76 -5.15 18.97
N TYR A 70 4.04 -4.31 18.23
CA TYR A 70 4.58 -3.65 17.04
C TYR A 70 5.53 -2.52 17.42
N GLY A 71 6.69 -2.47 16.75
CA GLY A 71 7.54 -1.28 16.76
C GLY A 71 6.86 -0.11 16.03
N LEU A 72 7.44 1.09 16.16
CA LEU A 72 6.89 2.32 15.56
C LEU A 72 6.57 2.17 14.06
N MET A 73 7.46 1.52 13.31
CA MET A 73 7.23 1.28 11.88
C MET A 73 6.06 0.32 11.64
N GLY A 74 5.91 -0.72 12.46
CA GLY A 74 4.78 -1.65 12.38
C GLY A 74 3.44 -0.96 12.64
N ILE A 75 3.40 -0.07 13.63
CA ILE A 75 2.22 0.77 13.90
C ILE A 75 1.88 1.65 12.69
N VAL A 76 2.88 2.36 12.13
CA VAL A 76 2.67 3.21 10.95
C VAL A 76 2.13 2.40 9.77
N ILE A 77 2.66 1.20 9.53
CA ILE A 77 2.20 0.31 8.47
C ILE A 77 0.77 -0.16 8.74
N ALA A 78 0.46 -0.64 9.95
CA ALA A 78 -0.86 -1.13 10.31
C ALA A 78 -1.93 -0.03 10.12
N TRP A 79 -1.65 1.19 10.60
CA TRP A 79 -2.52 2.35 10.36
C TRP A 79 -2.61 2.71 8.88
N GLY A 80 -1.49 2.68 8.14
CA GLY A 80 -1.47 2.93 6.71
C GLY A 80 -2.39 1.96 5.96
N ILE A 81 -2.34 0.68 6.30
CA ILE A 81 -3.18 -0.37 5.70
C ILE A 81 -4.65 -0.12 6.06
N THR A 82 -5.01 0.07 7.33
CA THR A 82 -6.42 0.22 7.71
C THR A 82 -7.04 1.53 7.24
N LEU A 83 -6.26 2.61 7.15
CA LEU A 83 -6.67 3.86 6.52
C LEU A 83 -6.90 3.66 5.02
N HIS A 84 -5.95 3.03 4.32
CA HIS A 84 -6.04 2.77 2.88
C HIS A 84 -7.19 1.82 2.51
N LYS A 85 -7.44 0.78 3.33
CA LYS A 85 -8.60 -0.11 3.18
C LYS A 85 -9.93 0.60 3.41
N GLY A 86 -9.93 1.81 4.00
CA GLY A 86 -11.17 2.51 4.32
C GLY A 86 -11.83 2.02 5.62
N THR A 87 -11.16 1.24 6.47
CA THR A 87 -11.81 0.53 7.58
C THR A 87 -11.59 1.14 8.96
N GLN A 88 -10.47 1.87 9.18
CA GLN A 88 -10.07 2.36 10.50
C GLN A 88 -11.15 3.19 11.22
N PHE A 89 -11.84 4.07 10.49
CA PHE A 89 -12.94 4.90 11.01
C PHE A 89 -14.28 4.59 10.34
N GLY A 90 -14.43 3.39 9.76
CA GLY A 90 -15.63 2.98 9.05
C GLY A 90 -16.02 3.95 7.93
N TRP A 91 -17.32 4.32 7.88
CA TRP A 91 -17.88 5.13 6.80
C TRP A 91 -17.22 6.51 6.65
N VAL A 92 -16.73 7.12 7.74
CA VAL A 92 -16.02 8.41 7.69
C VAL A 92 -14.75 8.28 6.86
N ASN A 93 -13.98 7.21 7.10
CA ASN A 93 -12.77 6.95 6.34
C ASN A 93 -13.08 6.67 4.86
N GLN A 94 -14.16 5.94 4.57
CA GLN A 94 -14.61 5.68 3.21
C GLN A 94 -15.03 6.95 2.48
N ALA A 95 -15.75 7.86 3.15
CA ALA A 95 -16.16 9.14 2.57
C ALA A 95 -14.96 10.02 2.24
N ILE A 96 -13.99 10.11 3.14
CA ILE A 96 -12.72 10.84 2.90
C ILE A 96 -11.96 10.20 1.73
N SER A 97 -11.87 8.87 1.72
CA SER A 97 -11.20 8.13 0.64
C SER A 97 -11.87 8.37 -0.71
N LEU A 98 -13.21 8.39 -0.76
CA LEU A 98 -13.98 8.72 -1.95
C LEU A 98 -13.66 10.13 -2.46
N LEU A 99 -13.62 11.12 -1.57
CA LEU A 99 -13.28 12.49 -1.93
C LEU A 99 -11.85 12.60 -2.49
N ILE A 100 -10.89 11.89 -1.90
CA ILE A 100 -9.51 11.82 -2.40
C ILE A 100 -9.49 11.20 -3.81
N CYS A 101 -10.17 10.07 -4.01
CA CYS A 101 -10.26 9.42 -5.32
C CYS A 101 -10.87 10.33 -6.39
N LEU A 102 -11.98 11.02 -6.06
CA LEU A 102 -12.58 12.01 -6.95
C LEU A 102 -11.61 13.17 -7.24
N GLY A 103 -10.88 13.65 -6.24
CA GLY A 103 -9.84 14.67 -6.41
C GLY A 103 -8.75 14.23 -7.40
N ILE A 104 -8.24 13.00 -7.29
CA ILE A 104 -7.24 12.45 -8.20
C ILE A 104 -7.79 12.37 -9.64
N ILE A 105 -9.03 11.91 -9.80
CA ILE A 105 -9.71 11.87 -11.11
C ILE A 105 -9.80 13.29 -11.69
N LEU A 106 -10.24 14.27 -10.89
CA LEU A 106 -10.34 15.67 -11.34
C LEU A 106 -8.97 16.25 -11.72
N VAL A 107 -7.91 15.93 -10.97
CA VAL A 107 -6.53 16.33 -11.31
C VAL A 107 -6.10 15.72 -12.64
N ALA A 108 -6.35 14.43 -12.86
CA ALA A 108 -6.01 13.77 -14.12
C ALA A 108 -6.79 14.35 -15.31
N LEU A 109 -8.11 14.52 -15.17
CA LEU A 109 -8.98 15.09 -16.21
C LEU A 109 -8.63 16.54 -16.50
N SER A 110 -8.37 17.35 -15.47
CA SER A 110 -7.97 18.75 -15.65
C SER A 110 -6.58 18.87 -16.28
N GLY A 111 -5.63 18.01 -15.92
CA GLY A 111 -4.33 17.91 -16.58
C GLY A 111 -4.46 17.61 -18.07
N PHE A 112 -5.28 16.61 -18.42
CA PHE A 112 -5.56 16.27 -19.81
C PHE A 112 -6.27 17.41 -20.56
N TYR A 113 -7.28 18.03 -19.95
CA TYR A 113 -7.99 19.18 -20.53
C TYR A 113 -7.05 20.38 -20.77
N LEU A 114 -6.19 20.71 -19.79
CA LEU A 114 -5.19 21.76 -19.92
C LEU A 114 -4.16 21.45 -21.01
N TRP A 115 -3.76 20.19 -21.16
CA TRP A 115 -2.92 19.74 -22.26
C TRP A 115 -3.62 19.95 -23.61
N LEU A 116 -4.88 19.53 -23.77
CA LEU A 116 -5.66 19.75 -25.00
C LEU A 116 -5.75 21.23 -25.37
N LYS A 117 -5.90 22.13 -24.38
CA LYS A 117 -6.00 23.57 -24.59
C LYS A 117 -4.66 24.24 -24.92
N ARG A 118 -3.55 23.70 -24.41
CA ARG A 118 -2.21 24.33 -24.49
C ARG A 118 -1.27 23.64 -25.47
N ARG A 119 -1.65 22.50 -26.05
CA ARG A 119 -0.83 21.80 -27.04
C ARG A 119 -0.63 22.67 -28.29
N PRO A 120 0.57 22.70 -28.86
CA PRO A 120 0.83 23.50 -30.06
C PRO A 120 0.24 22.82 -31.31
N GLY A 121 -0.60 23.57 -32.04
CA GLY A 121 -1.19 23.14 -33.32
C GLY A 121 -2.03 21.86 -33.24
N LYS A 122 -1.85 20.96 -34.23
CA LYS A 122 -2.45 19.61 -34.29
C LYS A 122 -1.51 18.52 -33.75
N GLY A 123 -0.39 18.88 -33.12
CA GLY A 123 0.63 17.94 -32.64
C GLY A 123 0.31 17.29 -31.29
N ILE A 124 1.14 16.31 -30.91
CA ILE A 124 1.09 15.59 -29.63
C ILE A 124 2.18 16.12 -28.65
N GLY A 125 2.79 17.26 -28.98
CA GLY A 125 3.90 17.85 -28.22
C GLY A 125 3.48 18.39 -26.85
N ALA A 126 4.44 18.49 -25.94
CA ALA A 126 4.25 19.10 -24.63
C ALA A 126 4.15 20.64 -24.76
N PRO A 127 3.23 21.31 -24.03
CA PRO A 127 3.18 22.77 -23.97
C PRO A 127 4.48 23.38 -23.42
N SER A 128 4.81 24.60 -23.84
CA SER A 128 5.99 25.32 -23.37
C SER A 128 6.01 25.44 -21.85
N ALA A 129 7.10 24.97 -21.24
CA ALA A 129 7.25 25.01 -19.79
C ALA A 129 7.35 26.46 -19.27
N PRO A 130 6.67 26.81 -18.16
CA PRO A 130 6.88 28.09 -17.49
C PRO A 130 8.31 28.14 -16.91
N SER A 131 8.80 29.36 -16.61
CA SER A 131 10.17 29.52 -16.11
C SER A 131 10.43 28.75 -14.81
N ILE A 132 11.63 28.17 -14.68
CA ILE A 132 12.05 27.38 -13.50
C ILE A 132 11.84 28.13 -12.19
N LYS A 133 12.00 29.46 -12.18
CA LYS A 133 11.77 30.30 -11.00
C LYS A 133 10.32 30.18 -10.48
N LYS A 134 9.33 30.04 -11.37
CA LYS A 134 7.91 29.84 -11.00
C LYS A 134 7.62 28.39 -10.59
N LEU A 135 8.45 27.43 -10.99
CA LEU A 135 8.27 25.99 -10.75
C LEU A 135 9.05 25.45 -9.55
N LYS A 136 9.88 26.26 -8.89
CA LYS A 136 10.80 25.83 -7.82
C LYS A 136 10.09 25.05 -6.70
N GLY A 137 8.93 25.53 -6.23
CA GLY A 137 8.16 24.85 -5.18
C GLY A 137 7.66 23.47 -5.62
N PHE A 138 7.15 23.37 -6.86
CA PHE A 138 6.72 22.10 -7.44
C PHE A 138 7.88 21.11 -7.61
N LEU A 139 9.06 21.59 -8.05
CA LEU A 139 10.26 20.75 -8.18
C LEU A 139 10.73 20.21 -6.83
N ILE A 140 10.75 21.04 -5.79
CA ILE A 140 11.11 20.60 -4.43
C ILE A 140 10.14 19.51 -3.94
N LEU A 141 8.83 19.73 -4.13
CA LEU A 141 7.81 18.76 -3.79
C LEU A 141 8.02 17.45 -4.54
N MET A 142 8.27 17.50 -5.84
CA MET A 142 8.48 16.32 -6.68
C MET A 142 9.73 15.53 -6.26
N ILE A 143 10.83 16.20 -5.92
CA ILE A 143 12.05 15.57 -5.39
C ILE A 143 11.78 14.92 -4.04
N ALA A 144 11.10 15.63 -3.12
CA ALA A 144 10.74 15.09 -1.82
C ALA A 144 9.87 13.83 -1.95
N LEU A 145 8.84 13.86 -2.80
CA LEU A 145 8.04 12.66 -3.09
C LEU A 145 8.86 11.57 -3.76
N GLY A 146 9.77 11.88 -4.67
CA GLY A 146 10.64 10.88 -5.32
C GLY A 146 11.58 10.18 -4.34
N ILE A 147 12.02 10.86 -3.28
CA ILE A 147 12.83 10.26 -2.20
C ILE A 147 11.96 9.36 -1.32
N VAL A 148 10.76 9.81 -0.95
CA VAL A 148 9.83 9.03 -0.12
C VAL A 148 9.27 7.82 -0.89
N PHE A 149 9.05 7.96 -2.19
CA PHE A 149 8.52 6.94 -3.10
C PHE A 149 9.55 6.65 -4.21
N PRO A 150 10.58 5.83 -3.94
CA PRO A 150 11.73 5.66 -4.84
C PRO A 150 11.36 5.14 -6.23
N LEU A 151 10.33 4.30 -6.34
CA LEU A 151 9.84 3.83 -7.64
C LEU A 151 9.22 4.95 -8.48
N VAL A 152 8.56 5.92 -7.85
CA VAL A 152 8.03 7.12 -8.53
C VAL A 152 9.19 8.03 -8.94
N GLY A 153 10.18 8.24 -8.06
CA GLY A 153 11.39 8.99 -8.41
C GLY A 153 12.12 8.37 -9.62
N LEU A 154 12.28 7.05 -9.61
CA LEU A 154 12.92 6.31 -10.69
C LEU A 154 12.13 6.40 -12.01
N SER A 155 10.80 6.29 -11.97
CA SER A 155 10.00 6.40 -13.20
C SER A 155 10.09 7.79 -13.83
N ILE A 156 10.11 8.85 -13.01
CA ILE A 156 10.34 10.22 -13.47
C ILE A 156 11.73 10.37 -14.11
N LEU A 157 12.77 9.80 -13.49
CA LEU A 157 14.13 9.82 -14.06
C LEU A 157 14.19 9.08 -15.41
N VAL A 158 13.52 7.93 -15.52
CA VAL A 158 13.44 7.18 -16.78
C VAL A 158 12.74 7.99 -17.87
N VAL A 159 11.58 8.60 -17.57
CA VAL A 159 10.86 9.46 -18.52
C VAL A 159 11.73 10.66 -18.94
N TRP A 160 12.42 11.29 -18.00
CA TRP A 160 13.33 12.41 -18.27
C TRP A 160 14.50 12.01 -19.18
N LEU A 161 15.09 10.83 -18.95
CA LEU A 161 16.16 10.30 -19.80
C LEU A 161 15.64 9.99 -21.22
N ILE A 162 14.46 9.37 -21.34
CA ILE A 162 13.83 9.09 -22.64
C ILE A 162 13.56 10.39 -23.41
N ASP A 163 13.02 11.40 -22.73
CA ASP A 163 12.74 12.70 -23.34
C ASP A 163 14.02 13.37 -23.87
N GLY A 164 15.06 13.44 -23.05
CA GLY A 164 16.32 14.07 -23.42
C GLY A 164 17.14 13.30 -24.47
N LEU A 165 17.14 11.96 -24.42
CA LEU A 165 17.98 11.15 -25.30
C LEU A 165 17.31 10.85 -26.64
N ILE A 166 15.98 10.72 -26.68
CA ILE A 166 15.23 10.25 -27.85
C ILE A 166 14.35 11.37 -28.41
N ILE A 167 13.42 11.92 -27.62
CA ILE A 167 12.34 12.78 -28.11
C ILE A 167 12.86 14.14 -28.59
N GLN A 168 13.78 14.77 -27.85
CA GLN A 168 14.36 16.06 -28.23
C GLN A 168 15.32 15.97 -29.43
N LYS A 169 15.79 14.77 -29.80
CA LYS A 169 16.69 14.55 -30.94
C LYS A 169 15.97 14.32 -32.26
N ILE A 170 14.66 14.01 -32.24
CA ILE A 170 13.86 13.83 -33.44
C ILE A 170 13.58 15.21 -34.07
N PRO A 171 14.02 15.50 -35.31
CA PRO A 171 13.88 16.83 -35.94
C PRO A 171 12.43 17.32 -36.01
N GLN A 172 11.49 16.37 -36.13
CA GLN A 172 10.06 16.67 -36.18
C GLN A 172 9.54 17.23 -34.84
N SER A 173 10.16 16.95 -33.68
CA SER A 173 9.72 17.53 -32.40
C SER A 173 10.01 19.03 -32.27
N LYS A 174 10.88 19.58 -33.14
CA LYS A 174 11.15 21.04 -33.25
C LYS A 174 10.24 21.75 -34.25
N ALA A 175 9.51 21.01 -35.07
CA ALA A 175 8.54 21.53 -36.03
C ALA A 175 7.09 21.54 -35.49
N PHE A 176 6.90 21.18 -34.22
CA PHE A 176 5.63 21.19 -33.50
C PHE A 176 5.62 22.19 -32.35
#